data_AF-A0ABD3RYE0-F1
#
_entry.id   AF-A0ABD3RYE0-F1
#
_cell.length_a   1.000
_cell.length_b   1.000
_cell.length_c   1.000
_cell.angle_alpha   90.00
_cell.angle_beta   90.00
_cell.angle_gamma   90.00
#
_symmetry.space_group_name_H-M   'P 1'
#
loop_
_entity.id
_entity.type
_entity.pdbx_description
1 polymer ?
#
loop_
_entity_poly.entity_id
_entity_poly.type
_entity_poly.pdbx_seq_one_letter_code
_entity_poly.pdbx_strand_id
1 'polypeptide(L)'
;MSCLFCFSGDKLSPDERRGKYGDLWGQYADNEATFKVNLCGAPCAEPCCYVGSMICSPCAQYKLRHMALNHLEPGSGWRNYTCCQGMFGGCCCIQPGNMGEDGCPQCCMCLEGCCCPGMAVSASQGIIMQRYDLGLDSDDVRIIRCNNCLQICSLCASCLNICIDCEGDNAIVNCINLVADVVFCCVSGCMTARVYHEINEREREAPKGYRMDR
;
A
#
# COMPACT_ATOMS: atom_id res chain seq x y z
N MET A 1 -6.86 8.18 20.22
CA MET A 1 -7.69 7.27 19.41
C MET A 1 -9.01 7.92 18.95
N SER A 2 -9.15 9.25 19.00
CA SER A 2 -10.44 9.93 18.76
C SER A 2 -10.67 10.41 17.32
N CYS A 3 -9.62 10.54 16.49
CA CYS A 3 -9.74 11.03 15.11
C CYS A 3 -10.19 9.95 14.11
N LEU A 4 -10.03 8.66 14.43
CA LEU A 4 -10.44 7.55 13.55
C LEU A 4 -11.96 7.37 13.50
N PHE A 5 -12.70 7.85 14.52
CA PHE A 5 -14.17 7.78 14.54
C PHE A 5 -14.84 8.76 13.55
N CYS A 6 -14.10 9.74 13.03
CA CYS A 6 -14.63 10.68 12.05
C CYS A 6 -14.74 10.08 10.64
N PHE A 7 -14.07 8.97 10.37
CA PHE A 7 -14.09 8.32 9.07
C PHE A 7 -14.99 7.08 9.10
N SER A 8 -15.95 7.03 8.18
CA SER A 8 -16.81 5.86 8.02
C SER A 8 -15.99 4.64 7.64
N GLY A 9 -16.36 3.48 8.20
CA GLY A 9 -15.86 2.16 7.80
C GLY A 9 -16.82 1.43 6.84
N ASP A 10 -17.85 2.13 6.34
CA ASP A 10 -18.79 1.57 5.37
C ASP A 10 -18.06 1.31 4.06
N LYS A 11 -18.52 0.27 3.33
CA LYS A 11 -18.03 -0.08 2.00
C LYS A 11 -17.97 1.14 1.07
N LEU A 12 -17.11 1.05 0.05
CA LEU A 12 -16.95 2.11 -0.96
C LEU A 12 -18.30 2.48 -1.58
N SER A 13 -18.68 3.74 -1.44
CA SER A 13 -19.87 4.31 -2.05
C SER A 13 -19.74 4.34 -3.58
N PRO A 14 -20.85 4.38 -4.33
CA PRO A 14 -20.79 4.43 -5.79
C PRO A 14 -19.96 5.60 -6.33
N ASP A 15 -19.96 6.75 -5.64
CA ASP A 15 -19.16 7.92 -6.02
C ASP A 15 -17.66 7.70 -5.81
N GLU A 16 -17.25 6.99 -4.74
CA GLU A 16 -15.85 6.63 -4.48
C GLU A 16 -15.33 5.56 -5.44
N ARG A 17 -16.22 4.79 -6.06
CA ARG A 17 -15.87 3.83 -7.12
C ARG A 17 -15.65 4.50 -8.46
N ARG A 18 -15.99 5.79 -8.63
CA ARG A 18 -15.81 6.45 -9.92
C ARG A 18 -14.39 6.97 -10.11
N GLY A 19 -13.92 6.88 -11.34
CA GLY A 19 -12.64 7.46 -11.77
C GLY A 19 -11.52 6.44 -11.77
N LYS A 20 -10.36 6.86 -12.29
CA LYS A 20 -9.28 5.95 -12.72
C LYS A 20 -8.86 4.89 -11.69
N TYR A 21 -8.75 5.28 -10.42
CA TYR A 21 -8.37 4.38 -9.34
C TYR A 21 -9.57 3.85 -8.55
N GLY A 22 -10.72 4.53 -8.64
CA GLY A 22 -11.97 4.06 -8.05
C GLY A 22 -12.46 2.79 -8.74
N ASP A 23 -12.37 2.71 -10.07
CA ASP A 23 -12.78 1.54 -10.84
C ASP A 23 -11.92 0.31 -10.50
N LEU A 24 -10.61 0.52 -10.28
CA LEU A 24 -9.66 -0.53 -9.92
C LEU A 24 -9.99 -1.20 -8.59
N TRP A 25 -10.37 -0.42 -7.57
CA TRP A 25 -10.70 -0.95 -6.25
C TRP A 25 -12.19 -1.28 -6.09
N GLY A 26 -13.04 -0.66 -6.91
CA GLY A 26 -14.49 -0.82 -6.89
C GLY A 26 -14.94 -2.24 -7.22
N GLN A 27 -14.17 -2.98 -8.02
CA GLN A 27 -14.43 -4.39 -8.32
C GLN A 27 -14.30 -5.31 -7.09
N TYR A 28 -13.53 -4.90 -6.08
CA TYR A 28 -13.33 -5.66 -4.83
C TYR A 28 -14.20 -5.15 -3.68
N ALA A 29 -14.95 -4.07 -3.89
CA ALA A 29 -15.71 -3.41 -2.82
C ALA A 29 -16.83 -4.30 -2.25
N ASP A 30 -17.37 -5.20 -3.06
CA ASP A 30 -18.50 -6.05 -2.68
C ASP A 30 -18.08 -7.47 -2.25
N ASN A 31 -16.80 -7.82 -2.38
CA ASN A 31 -16.31 -9.15 -2.03
C ASN A 31 -16.43 -9.42 -0.53
N GLU A 32 -16.92 -10.61 -0.18
CA GLU A 32 -17.11 -11.02 1.21
C GLU A 32 -15.85 -11.63 1.83
N ALA A 33 -14.95 -12.18 1.01
CA ALA A 33 -13.68 -12.73 1.47
C ALA A 33 -12.71 -11.60 1.83
N THR A 34 -12.16 -11.61 3.03
CA THR A 34 -11.17 -10.64 3.49
C THR A 34 -9.83 -11.31 3.76
N PHE A 35 -8.79 -10.51 4.00
CA PHE A 35 -7.52 -11.02 4.52
C PHE A 35 -7.72 -11.79 5.83
N LYS A 36 -6.83 -12.75 6.10
CA LYS A 36 -6.87 -13.57 7.34
C LYS A 36 -6.68 -12.73 8.60
N VAL A 37 -5.97 -11.60 8.47
CA VAL A 37 -5.76 -10.63 9.54
C VAL A 37 -6.22 -9.27 9.06
N ASN A 38 -7.07 -8.62 9.86
CA ASN A 38 -7.52 -7.25 9.62
C ASN A 38 -6.35 -6.27 9.71
N LEU A 39 -6.49 -5.10 9.09
CA LEU A 39 -5.42 -4.10 9.04
C LEU A 39 -4.94 -3.66 10.44
N CYS A 40 -5.86 -3.51 11.41
CA CYS A 40 -5.54 -3.20 12.80
C CYS A 40 -4.84 -4.35 13.55
N GLY A 41 -5.07 -5.60 13.14
CA GLY A 41 -4.47 -6.79 13.75
C GLY A 41 -3.07 -7.11 13.22
N ALA A 42 -2.71 -6.57 12.04
CA ALA A 42 -1.45 -6.86 11.37
C ALA A 42 -0.18 -6.55 12.19
N PRO A 43 -0.10 -5.44 12.95
CA PRO A 43 1.05 -5.17 13.81
C PRO A 43 1.25 -6.22 14.91
N CYS A 44 0.17 -6.83 15.41
CA CYS A 44 0.23 -7.86 16.43
C CYS A 44 0.58 -9.24 15.85
N ALA A 45 0.11 -9.53 14.65
CA ALA A 45 0.40 -10.80 13.97
C ALA A 45 1.84 -10.86 13.44
N GLU A 46 2.36 -9.76 12.89
CA GLU A 46 3.68 -9.68 12.28
C GLU A 46 4.47 -8.43 12.75
N PRO A 47 4.81 -8.33 14.05
CA PRO A 47 5.41 -7.13 14.63
C PRO A 47 6.77 -6.77 14.02
N CYS A 48 7.58 -7.77 13.67
CA CYS A 48 8.87 -7.55 13.04
C CYS A 48 8.73 -7.00 11.61
N CYS A 49 7.76 -7.50 10.85
CA CYS A 49 7.47 -6.99 9.51
C CYS A 49 6.95 -5.55 9.59
N TYR A 50 6.01 -5.30 10.50
CA TYR A 50 5.46 -3.98 10.76
C TYR A 50 6.55 -2.94 11.07
N VAL A 51 7.36 -3.17 12.10
CA VAL A 51 8.43 -2.23 12.48
C VAL A 51 9.48 -2.09 11.37
N GLY A 52 9.86 -3.19 10.72
CA GLY A 52 10.82 -3.15 9.62
C GLY A 52 10.34 -2.31 8.43
N SER A 53 9.06 -2.40 8.10
CA SER A 53 8.43 -1.62 7.03
C SER A 53 8.26 -0.13 7.37
N MET A 54 8.06 0.22 8.64
CA MET A 54 8.06 1.61 9.08
C MET A 54 9.44 2.26 8.97
N ILE A 55 10.51 1.51 9.25
CA ILE A 55 11.90 2.03 9.25
C ILE A 55 12.47 2.08 7.84
N CYS A 56 12.31 1.01 7.04
CA CYS A 56 12.71 0.99 5.64
C CYS A 56 11.58 0.46 4.75
N SER A 57 10.64 1.35 4.42
CA SER A 57 9.55 1.03 3.48
C SER A 57 10.07 0.50 2.13
N PRO A 58 11.09 1.10 1.48
CA PRO A 58 11.60 0.58 0.20
C PRO A 58 12.14 -0.85 0.30
N CYS A 59 12.91 -1.16 1.35
CA CYS A 59 13.46 -2.49 1.58
C CYS A 59 12.35 -3.52 1.81
N ALA A 60 11.36 -3.15 2.65
CA ALA A 60 10.24 -4.01 2.97
C ALA A 60 9.39 -4.28 1.73
N GLN A 61 9.12 -3.27 0.91
CA GLN A 61 8.39 -3.43 -0.34
C GLN A 61 9.15 -4.27 -1.35
N TYR A 62 10.46 -4.07 -1.52
CA TYR A 62 11.28 -4.90 -2.41
C TYR A 62 11.16 -6.39 -2.05
N LYS A 63 11.32 -6.71 -0.76
CA LYS A 63 11.21 -8.09 -0.26
C LYS A 63 9.79 -8.63 -0.39
N LEU A 64 8.77 -7.84 -0.03
CA LEU A 64 7.38 -8.25 -0.08
C LEU A 64 6.92 -8.49 -1.52
N ARG A 65 7.30 -7.61 -2.46
CA ARG A 65 6.93 -7.77 -3.87
C ARG A 65 7.56 -9.01 -4.47
N HIS A 66 8.85 -9.24 -4.22
CA HIS A 66 9.51 -10.48 -4.65
C HIS A 66 8.78 -11.72 -4.09
N MET A 67 8.42 -11.69 -2.81
CA MET A 67 7.67 -12.77 -2.17
C MET A 67 6.29 -12.96 -2.79
N ALA A 68 5.54 -11.88 -3.04
CA ALA A 68 4.22 -11.96 -3.67
C ALA A 68 4.29 -12.55 -5.08
N LEU A 69 5.25 -12.11 -5.91
CA LEU A 69 5.41 -12.63 -7.28
C LEU A 69 5.75 -14.12 -7.30
N ASN A 70 6.68 -14.56 -6.46
CA ASN A 70 7.03 -15.98 -6.37
C ASN A 70 5.92 -16.83 -5.73
N HIS A 71 5.07 -16.24 -4.90
CA HIS A 71 3.89 -16.91 -4.35
C HIS A 71 2.84 -17.16 -5.44
N LEU A 72 2.67 -16.21 -6.37
CA LEU A 72 1.75 -16.38 -7.51
C LEU A 72 2.28 -17.39 -8.52
N GLU A 73 3.56 -17.31 -8.86
CA GLU A 73 4.23 -18.22 -9.77
C GLU A 73 5.59 -18.64 -9.21
N PRO A 74 5.68 -19.81 -8.56
CA PRO A 74 6.91 -20.32 -7.97
C PRO A 74 8.04 -20.41 -9.01
N GLY A 75 9.19 -19.80 -8.69
CA GLY A 75 10.37 -19.77 -9.56
C GLY A 75 10.37 -18.67 -10.63
N SER A 76 9.36 -17.81 -10.68
CA SER A 76 9.32 -16.67 -11.61
C SER A 76 10.34 -15.57 -11.28
N GLY A 77 10.78 -15.47 -10.02
CA GLY A 77 11.72 -14.46 -9.56
C GLY A 77 11.18 -13.04 -9.77
N TRP A 78 11.81 -12.30 -10.69
CA TRP A 78 11.40 -10.94 -11.08
C TRP A 78 10.77 -10.86 -12.47
N ARG A 79 10.53 -11.99 -13.16
CA ARG A 79 10.06 -11.98 -14.54
C ARG A 79 8.66 -11.39 -14.71
N ASN A 80 7.83 -11.52 -13.68
CA ASN A 80 6.44 -11.03 -13.67
C ASN A 80 6.30 -9.66 -12.99
N TYR A 81 7.42 -8.97 -12.79
CA TYR A 81 7.42 -7.64 -12.23
C TYR A 81 7.03 -6.62 -13.31
N THR A 82 6.11 -5.73 -12.94
CA THR A 82 5.71 -4.55 -13.73
C THR A 82 5.63 -3.38 -12.76
N CYS A 83 6.04 -2.17 -13.16
CA CYS A 83 6.00 -1.00 -12.26
C CYS A 83 4.58 -0.76 -11.75
N CYS A 84 4.44 -0.62 -10.44
CA CYS A 84 3.17 -0.52 -9.71
C CYS A 84 2.18 -1.63 -10.09
N GLN A 85 2.71 -2.78 -10.53
CA GLN A 85 2.01 -3.91 -11.15
C GLN A 85 1.02 -3.55 -12.27
N GLY A 86 1.26 -2.45 -13.00
CA GLY A 86 0.32 -1.97 -14.02
C GLY A 86 -0.99 -1.40 -13.48
N MET A 87 -1.20 -1.44 -12.16
CA MET A 87 -2.41 -0.95 -11.48
C MET A 87 -2.45 0.57 -11.45
N PHE A 88 -1.29 1.20 -11.31
CA PHE A 88 -1.16 2.64 -11.20
C PHE A 88 -0.37 3.19 -12.38
N GLY A 89 -1.08 3.69 -13.39
CA GLY A 89 -0.48 4.28 -14.59
C GLY A 89 -0.95 5.70 -14.86
N GLY A 90 -0.17 6.46 -15.61
CA GLY A 90 -0.60 7.71 -16.25
C GLY A 90 -0.66 8.94 -15.34
N CYS A 91 0.22 9.02 -14.33
CA CYS A 91 0.57 10.29 -13.71
C CYS A 91 1.94 10.74 -14.24
N CYS A 92 1.99 11.90 -14.91
CA CYS A 92 3.14 12.58 -15.51
C CYS A 92 4.16 11.71 -16.27
N CYS A 93 4.98 10.94 -15.55
CA CYS A 93 6.14 10.19 -16.05
C CYS A 93 6.07 8.68 -15.78
N ILE A 94 5.07 8.19 -15.05
CA ILE A 94 4.96 6.76 -14.69
C ILE A 94 4.05 6.06 -15.69
N GLN A 95 4.67 5.30 -16.58
CA GLN A 95 4.01 4.45 -17.56
C GLN A 95 4.42 2.99 -17.31
N PRO A 96 3.67 2.26 -16.47
CA PRO A 96 3.90 0.83 -16.28
C PRO A 96 4.00 0.10 -17.62
N GLY A 97 4.94 -0.84 -17.73
CA GLY A 97 5.29 -1.53 -18.97
C GLY A 97 6.31 -0.80 -19.85
N ASN A 98 6.54 0.50 -19.63
CA ASN A 98 7.47 1.33 -20.41
C ASN A 98 8.59 1.97 -19.58
N MET A 99 8.77 1.57 -18.31
CA MET A 99 9.78 2.14 -17.40
C MET A 99 11.16 1.45 -17.52
N GLY A 100 11.38 0.60 -18.53
CA GLY A 100 12.60 -0.22 -18.63
C GLY A 100 12.66 -1.37 -17.62
N GLU A 101 11.52 -1.72 -17.04
CA GLU A 101 11.36 -2.79 -16.05
C GLU A 101 11.68 -4.19 -16.61
N ASP A 102 11.53 -4.42 -17.92
CA ASP A 102 11.94 -5.67 -18.57
C ASP A 102 13.47 -5.90 -18.50
N GLY A 103 14.24 -4.82 -18.53
CA GLY A 103 15.70 -4.88 -18.51
C GLY A 103 16.28 -4.92 -17.09
N CYS A 104 15.68 -4.19 -16.15
CA CYS A 104 16.13 -4.15 -14.76
C CYS A 104 14.97 -3.99 -13.76
N PRO A 105 14.21 -5.08 -13.50
CA PRO A 105 13.02 -5.02 -12.65
C PRO A 105 13.36 -4.67 -11.20
N GLN A 106 14.53 -5.07 -10.72
CA GLN A 106 15.00 -4.81 -9.36
C GLN A 106 15.26 -3.32 -9.11
N CYS A 107 15.91 -2.65 -10.04
CA CYS A 107 16.16 -1.20 -9.94
C CYS A 107 14.84 -0.42 -10.01
N CYS A 108 13.95 -0.83 -10.93
CA CYS A 108 12.61 -0.27 -11.02
C CYS A 108 11.83 -0.43 -9.71
N MET A 109 11.89 -1.60 -9.06
CA MET A 109 11.24 -1.84 -7.77
C MET A 109 11.82 -0.98 -6.64
N CYS A 110 13.14 -0.78 -6.62
CA CYS A 110 13.78 0.13 -5.67
C CYS A 110 13.31 1.58 -5.90
N LEU A 111 13.23 2.03 -7.15
CA LEU A 111 12.72 3.36 -7.49
C LEU A 111 11.23 3.51 -7.15
N GLU A 112 10.41 2.49 -7.40
CA GLU A 112 9.00 2.46 -6.99
C GLU A 112 8.87 2.61 -5.47
N GLY A 113 9.63 1.84 -4.70
CA GLY A 113 9.63 1.91 -3.24
C GLY A 113 10.11 3.25 -2.68
N CYS A 114 11.09 3.89 -3.31
CA CYS A 114 11.66 5.16 -2.85
C CYS A 114 10.84 6.38 -3.30
N CYS A 115 10.43 6.43 -4.57
CA CYS A 115 9.77 7.61 -5.15
C CYS A 115 8.25 7.56 -5.00
N CYS A 116 7.67 6.37 -4.87
CA CYS A 116 6.23 6.15 -4.89
C CYS A 116 5.78 5.13 -3.84
N PRO A 117 6.17 5.27 -2.56
CA PRO A 117 5.96 4.25 -1.54
C PRO A 117 4.48 3.88 -1.37
N GLY A 118 3.55 4.83 -1.50
CA GLY A 118 2.12 4.58 -1.41
C GLY A 118 1.60 3.67 -2.53
N MET A 119 2.06 3.89 -3.76
CA MET A 119 1.71 3.02 -4.90
C MET A 119 2.39 1.66 -4.78
N ALA A 120 3.63 1.61 -4.29
CA ALA A 120 4.36 0.37 -4.06
C ALA A 120 3.62 -0.57 -3.10
N VAL A 121 3.21 -0.04 -1.95
CA VAL A 121 2.45 -0.76 -0.91
C VAL A 121 1.11 -1.21 -1.45
N SER A 122 0.38 -0.30 -2.11
CA SER A 122 -0.96 -0.58 -2.63
C SER A 122 -0.94 -1.62 -3.76
N ALA A 123 0.07 -1.59 -4.64
CA ALA A 123 0.21 -2.58 -5.71
C ALA A 123 0.60 -3.95 -5.17
N SER A 124 1.49 -4.02 -4.17
CA SER A 124 1.85 -5.28 -3.50
C SER A 124 0.63 -5.94 -2.85
N GLN A 125 -0.21 -5.14 -2.18
CA GLN A 125 -1.48 -5.63 -1.63
C GLN A 125 -2.47 -6.02 -2.73
N GLY A 126 -2.58 -5.17 -3.76
CA GLY A 126 -3.48 -5.38 -4.89
C GLY A 126 -3.26 -6.74 -5.52
N ILE A 127 -2.01 -7.15 -5.78
CA ILE A 127 -1.68 -8.45 -6.39
C ILE A 127 -2.36 -9.62 -5.65
N ILE A 128 -2.26 -9.62 -4.32
CA ILE A 128 -2.84 -10.67 -3.48
C ILE A 128 -4.36 -10.58 -3.46
N MET A 129 -4.91 -9.36 -3.42
CA MET A 129 -6.36 -9.15 -3.55
C MET A 129 -6.90 -9.68 -4.88
N GLN A 130 -6.25 -9.41 -6.01
CA GLN A 130 -6.70 -9.92 -7.31
C GLN A 130 -6.59 -11.44 -7.39
N ARG A 131 -5.54 -12.02 -6.79
CA ARG A 131 -5.28 -13.47 -6.86
C ARG A 131 -6.32 -14.30 -6.12
N TYR A 132 -6.79 -13.79 -4.99
CA TYR A 132 -7.70 -14.48 -4.07
C TYR A 132 -9.10 -13.85 -3.99
N ASP A 133 -9.36 -12.86 -4.85
CA ASP A 133 -10.62 -12.11 -4.89
C ASP A 133 -11.01 -11.54 -3.52
N LEU A 134 -10.03 -10.94 -2.82
CA LEU A 134 -10.22 -10.39 -1.49
C LEU A 134 -10.80 -8.97 -1.56
N GLY A 135 -11.80 -8.71 -0.73
CA GLY A 135 -12.41 -7.41 -0.50
C GLY A 135 -11.72 -6.59 0.58
N LEU A 136 -12.21 -5.36 0.74
CA LEU A 136 -11.78 -4.42 1.76
C LEU A 136 -12.60 -4.61 3.04
N ASP A 137 -11.93 -4.70 4.19
CA ASP A 137 -12.59 -4.72 5.48
C ASP A 137 -12.96 -3.29 5.95
N SER A 138 -13.73 -3.16 7.04
CA SER A 138 -14.14 -1.85 7.54
C SER A 138 -12.98 -1.00 8.08
N ASP A 139 -11.93 -1.68 8.57
CA ASP A 139 -10.74 -1.01 9.10
C ASP A 139 -9.87 -0.45 7.97
N ASP A 140 -9.76 -1.18 6.85
CA ASP A 140 -9.12 -0.74 5.61
C ASP A 140 -9.68 0.59 5.16
N VAL A 141 -11.00 0.60 4.96
CA VAL A 141 -11.67 1.77 4.41
C VAL A 141 -11.50 2.97 5.34
N ARG A 142 -11.70 2.78 6.65
CA ARG A 142 -11.56 3.84 7.64
C ARG A 142 -10.14 4.40 7.70
N ILE A 143 -9.14 3.53 7.78
CA ILE A 143 -7.74 3.92 7.96
C ILE A 143 -7.20 4.56 6.68
N ILE A 144 -7.52 4.01 5.50
CA ILE A 144 -7.08 4.55 4.22
C ILE A 144 -7.73 5.92 3.96
N ARG A 145 -9.03 6.09 4.25
CA ARG A 145 -9.70 7.41 4.18
C ARG A 145 -9.03 8.42 5.10
N CYS A 146 -8.71 8.02 6.34
CA CYS A 146 -8.02 8.87 7.30
C CYS A 146 -6.63 9.30 6.80
N ASN A 147 -5.83 8.34 6.31
CA ASN A 147 -4.50 8.61 5.76
C ASN A 147 -4.57 9.57 4.57
N ASN A 148 -5.47 9.31 3.60
CA ASN A 148 -5.62 10.16 2.42
C ASN A 148 -6.07 11.59 2.81
N CYS A 149 -6.95 11.74 3.78
CA CYS A 149 -7.37 13.04 4.29
C CYS A 149 -6.19 13.81 4.90
N LEU A 150 -5.39 13.17 5.75
CA LEU A 150 -4.20 13.79 6.36
C LEU A 150 -3.15 14.19 5.32
N GLN A 151 -2.95 13.36 4.29
CA GLN A 151 -2.03 13.67 3.20
C GLN A 151 -2.49 14.88 2.37
N ILE A 152 -3.80 14.99 2.09
CA ILE A 152 -4.36 16.18 1.45
C ILE A 152 -4.20 17.41 2.35
N CYS A 153 -4.45 17.29 3.66
CA CYS A 153 -4.25 18.39 4.61
C CYS A 153 -2.79 18.87 4.65
N SER A 154 -1.84 17.95 4.67
CA SER A 154 -0.39 18.21 4.59
C SER A 154 -0.02 18.95 3.30
N LEU A 155 -0.53 18.49 2.16
CA LEU A 155 -0.33 19.16 0.86
C LEU A 155 -0.90 20.57 0.87
N CYS A 156 -2.16 20.75 1.30
CA CYS A 156 -2.80 22.06 1.37
C CYS A 156 -2.06 23.01 2.30
N ALA A 157 -1.64 22.54 3.49
CA ALA A 157 -0.88 23.33 4.45
C ALA A 157 0.47 23.77 3.87
N SER A 158 1.19 22.85 3.21
CA SER A 158 2.47 23.15 2.55
C SER A 158 2.31 24.16 1.40
N CYS A 159 1.26 24.04 0.59
CA CYS A 159 0.96 25.01 -0.47
C CYS A 159 0.60 26.39 0.10
N LEU A 160 -0.21 26.45 1.16
CA LEU A 160 -0.58 27.71 1.81
C LEU A 160 0.62 28.42 2.43
N ASN A 161 1.55 27.67 3.02
CA ASN A 161 2.78 28.20 3.60
C ASN A 161 3.70 28.85 2.55
N ILE A 162 3.69 28.38 1.30
CA ILE A 162 4.43 29.02 0.20
C ILE A 162 3.75 30.35 -0.19
N CYS A 163 2.43 30.44 -0.06
CA CYS A 163 1.64 31.61 -0.47
C CYS A 163 1.56 32.71 0.62
N ILE A 164 1.76 32.36 1.89
CA ILE A 164 1.58 33.26 3.04
C ILE A 164 2.88 33.23 3.86
N ASP A 165 3.66 34.31 3.78
CA ASP A 165 4.92 34.43 4.52
C ASP A 165 4.67 35.12 5.86
N CYS A 166 4.25 34.34 6.87
CA CYS A 166 4.05 34.80 8.24
C CYS A 166 5.03 34.09 9.21
N GLU A 167 5.63 34.86 10.12
CA GLU A 167 6.53 34.32 11.14
C GLU A 167 5.76 33.40 12.11
N GLY A 168 5.98 32.08 11.99
CA GLY A 168 5.40 31.06 12.89
C GLY A 168 4.70 29.90 12.17
N ASP A 169 4.23 30.11 10.94
CA ASP A 169 3.43 29.12 10.20
C ASP A 169 4.25 27.89 9.78
N ASN A 170 5.54 28.08 9.56
CA ASN A 170 6.50 27.00 9.26
C ASN A 170 6.49 25.88 10.32
N ALA A 171 6.36 26.22 11.60
CA ALA A 171 6.35 25.22 12.68
C ALA A 171 5.07 24.39 12.66
N ILE A 172 3.92 25.02 12.39
CA ILE A 172 2.62 24.35 12.33
C ILE A 172 2.58 23.41 11.12
N VAL A 173 3.04 23.88 9.96
CA VAL A 173 3.07 23.09 8.72
C VAL A 173 4.00 21.88 8.87
N ASN A 174 5.17 22.06 9.47
CA ASN A 174 6.08 20.94 9.77
C ASN A 174 5.45 19.91 10.72
N CYS A 175 4.69 20.36 11.73
CA CYS A 175 3.95 19.45 12.60
C CYS A 175 2.87 18.66 11.85
N ILE A 176 2.12 19.31 10.95
CA ILE A 176 1.09 18.64 10.12
C ILE A 176 1.75 17.61 9.20
N ASN A 177 2.84 17.98 8.52
CA ASN A 177 3.59 17.09 7.65
C ASN A 177 4.14 15.89 8.42
N LEU A 178 4.74 16.11 9.59
CA LEU A 178 5.24 15.03 10.45
C LEU A 178 4.12 14.07 10.89
N VAL A 179 2.94 14.59 11.27
CA VAL A 179 1.81 13.73 11.63
C VAL A 179 1.33 12.92 10.43
N ALA A 180 1.25 13.53 9.24
CA ALA A 180 0.86 12.84 8.01
C ALA A 180 1.87 11.74 7.66
N ASP A 181 3.17 12.01 7.75
CA ASP A 181 4.25 11.05 7.48
C ASP A 181 4.25 9.89 8.48
N VAL A 182 4.09 10.17 9.77
CA VAL A 182 4.01 9.13 10.81
C VAL A 182 2.78 8.25 10.58
N VAL A 183 1.63 8.84 10.29
CA VAL A 183 0.42 8.06 9.98
C VAL A 183 0.62 7.23 8.73
N PHE A 184 1.21 7.79 7.67
CA PHE A 184 1.50 7.04 6.46
C PHE A 184 2.45 5.86 6.71
N CYS A 185 3.53 6.05 7.48
CA CYS A 185 4.44 4.97 7.85
C CYS A 185 3.73 3.87 8.64
N CYS A 186 2.86 4.24 9.59
CA CYS A 186 2.04 3.28 10.33
C CYS A 186 1.10 2.50 9.41
N VAL A 187 0.33 3.18 8.55
CA VAL A 187 -0.65 2.54 7.66
C VAL A 187 0.03 1.66 6.63
N SER A 188 1.06 2.17 5.96
CA SER A 188 1.84 1.39 5.00
C SER A 188 2.48 0.17 5.64
N GLY A 189 2.95 0.29 6.89
CA GLY A 189 3.46 -0.85 7.63
C GLY A 189 2.41 -1.89 7.97
N CYS A 190 1.20 -1.48 8.37
CA CYS A 190 0.08 -2.40 8.58
C CYS A 190 -0.28 -3.16 7.29
N MET A 191 -0.37 -2.45 6.16
CA MET A 191 -0.67 -3.05 4.86
C MET A 191 0.39 -4.08 4.47
N THR A 192 1.68 -3.72 4.64
CA THR A 192 2.81 -4.61 4.35
C THR A 192 2.80 -5.86 5.22
N ALA A 193 2.63 -5.69 6.54
CA ALA A 193 2.60 -6.78 7.51
C ALA A 193 1.44 -7.74 7.26
N ARG A 194 0.26 -7.22 6.91
CA ARG A 194 -0.91 -8.02 6.56
C ARG A 194 -0.66 -8.90 5.35
N VAL A 195 -0.15 -8.32 4.27
CA VAL A 195 0.14 -9.07 3.03
C VAL A 195 1.21 -10.14 3.28
N TYR A 196 2.23 -9.80 4.07
CA TYR A 196 3.25 -10.75 4.49
C TYR A 196 2.66 -11.93 5.26
N HIS A 197 1.78 -11.66 6.22
CA HIS A 197 1.07 -12.70 6.97
C HIS A 197 0.22 -13.59 6.06
N GLU A 198 -0.54 -12.97 5.15
CA GLU A 198 -1.42 -13.66 4.21
C GLU A 198 -0.65 -14.68 3.35
N ILE A 199 0.48 -14.24 2.77
CA ILE A 199 1.35 -15.11 1.97
C ILE A 199 1.88 -16.26 2.83
N ASN A 200 2.42 -15.96 4.02
CA ASN A 200 2.98 -16.98 4.90
C ASN A 200 1.96 -18.05 5.33
N GLU A 201 0.75 -17.63 5.69
CA GLU A 201 -0.31 -18.56 6.10
C GLU A 201 -0.76 -19.44 4.93
N ARG A 202 -0.90 -18.87 3.73
CA ARG A 202 -1.26 -19.65 2.53
C ARG A 202 -0.16 -20.62 2.11
N GLU A 203 1.10 -20.24 2.24
CA GLU A 203 2.26 -21.13 2.03
C GLU A 203 2.33 -22.28 3.04
N ARG A 204 1.93 -22.03 4.29
CA ARG A 204 1.83 -23.08 5.31
C ARG A 204 0.77 -24.12 4.95
N GLU A 205 -0.37 -23.66 4.42
CA GLU A 205 -1.48 -24.49 3.97
C GLU A 205 -1.21 -25.19 2.62
N ALA A 206 -0.33 -24.63 1.79
CA ALA A 206 -0.04 -25.17 0.46
C ALA A 206 0.63 -26.56 0.52
N PRO A 207 0.24 -27.50 -0.39
CA PRO A 207 0.93 -28.78 -0.55
C PRO A 207 2.41 -28.58 -0.92
N LYS A 208 3.30 -29.47 -0.46
CA LYS A 208 4.76 -29.30 -0.55
C LYS A 208 5.31 -28.97 -1.96
N GLY A 209 4.64 -29.39 -3.03
CA GLY A 209 5.06 -29.14 -4.41
C GLY A 209 4.71 -27.76 -4.98
N TYR A 210 3.91 -26.96 -4.26
CA TYR A 210 3.47 -25.63 -4.68
C TYR A 210 4.03 -24.51 -3.80
N ARG A 211 4.90 -24.84 -2.85
CA ARG A 211 5.52 -23.86 -1.96
C ARG A 211 6.62 -23.11 -2.69
N MET A 212 6.84 -21.86 -2.29
CA MET A 212 8.00 -21.11 -2.76
C MET A 212 9.30 -21.81 -2.32
N ASP A 213 10.24 -21.96 -3.26
CA ASP A 213 11.62 -22.34 -2.93
C ASP A 213 12.23 -21.21 -2.07
N ARG A 214 12.59 -21.55 -0.82
CA ARG A 214 13.14 -20.59 0.15
C ARG A 214 14.64 -20.38 -0.01
#